data_AF-A0A6V7LBP0-F1
#
_entry.id   AF-A0A6V7LBP0-F1
#
_cell.length_a   1.000
_cell.length_b   1.000
_cell.length_c   1.000
_cell.angle_alpha   90.00
_cell.angle_beta   90.00
_cell.angle_gamma   90.00
#
_symmetry.space_group_name_H-M   'P 1'
#
loop_
_entity.id
_entity.type
_entity.pdbx_description
1 polymer ?
#
loop_
_entity_poly.entity_id
_entity_poly.type
_entity_poly.pdbx_seq_one_letter_code
_entity_poly.pdbx_strand_id
1 'polypeptide(L)' 'IGFNELMGCTAIGSSFIGIGRDHWLQMLDNPRKPVAQWYPLMETVPGHIPSDSSEPLPVSLSCLNTR' A
#
# COMPACT_ATOMS: atom_id res chain seq x y z
N ILE A 1 -16.32 -12.44 -19.35
CA ILE A 1 -15.16 -11.96 -18.55
C ILE A 1 -15.74 -10.99 -17.52
N GLY A 2 -15.56 -11.27 -16.22
CA GLY A 2 -16.20 -10.53 -15.11
C GLY A 2 -15.35 -9.36 -14.60
N PHE A 3 -15.91 -8.56 -13.70
CA PHE A 3 -15.23 -7.46 -13.01
C PHE A 3 -14.26 -8.02 -11.95
N ASN A 4 -13.07 -7.40 -11.81
CA ASN A 4 -12.10 -7.79 -10.80
C ASN A 4 -12.36 -6.98 -9.51
N GLU A 5 -13.12 -7.58 -8.59
CA GLU A 5 -13.47 -6.94 -7.32
C GLU A 5 -12.25 -6.90 -6.37
N LEU A 6 -12.10 -5.79 -5.67
CA LEU A 6 -11.05 -5.63 -4.68
C LEU A 6 -11.35 -6.50 -3.44
N MET A 7 -10.45 -7.41 -3.10
CA MET A 7 -10.53 -8.18 -1.84
C MET A 7 -9.99 -7.41 -0.63
N GLY A 8 -9.04 -6.50 -0.85
CA GLY A 8 -8.43 -5.66 0.19
C GLY A 8 -7.01 -5.25 -0.17
N CYS A 9 -6.45 -4.34 0.63
CA CYS A 9 -5.11 -3.77 0.41
C CYS A 9 -4.37 -3.52 1.73
N THR A 10 -3.06 -3.29 1.64
CA THR A 10 -2.26 -2.76 2.74
C THR A 10 -1.22 -1.81 2.18
N ALA A 11 -0.70 -0.91 3.00
CA ALA A 11 0.27 0.08 2.56
C ALA A 11 1.44 0.22 3.54
N ILE A 12 2.63 0.41 2.98
CA ILE A 12 3.92 0.45 3.67
C ILE A 12 4.68 1.67 3.12
N GLY A 13 5.31 2.45 3.99
CA GLY A 13 6.06 3.64 3.58
C GLY A 13 6.20 4.68 4.68
N SER A 14 6.95 5.74 4.39
CA SER A 14 7.27 6.81 5.35
C SER A 14 6.06 7.63 5.81
N SER A 15 5.04 7.73 4.96
CA SER A 15 3.83 8.54 5.20
C SER A 15 2.75 7.81 6.02
N PHE A 16 2.97 6.53 6.33
CA PHE A 16 2.04 5.72 7.11
C PHE A 16 2.41 5.73 8.60
N ILE A 17 1.51 5.24 9.44
CA ILE A 17 1.72 5.05 10.88
C ILE A 17 1.50 3.58 11.27
N GLY A 18 2.05 3.17 12.41
CA GLY A 18 1.94 1.80 12.91
C GLY A 18 2.68 0.79 12.02
N ILE A 19 2.10 -0.40 11.85
CA ILE A 19 2.78 -1.58 11.31
C ILE A 19 3.38 -1.37 9.90
N GLY A 20 2.74 -0.57 9.05
CA GLY A 20 3.22 -0.26 7.70
C GLY A 20 4.45 0.66 7.71
N ARG A 21 4.55 1.56 8.70
CA ARG A 21 5.75 2.38 8.93
C ARG A 21 6.86 1.55 9.55
N ASP A 22 6.52 0.73 10.54
CA ASP A 22 7.50 -0.05 11.29
C ASP A 22 8.20 -1.07 10.38
N HIS A 23 7.48 -1.70 9.46
CA HIS A 23 8.10 -2.58 8.47
C HIS A 23 8.97 -1.81 7.47
N TRP A 24 8.51 -0.64 7.02
CA TRP A 24 9.31 0.23 6.17
C TRP A 24 10.63 0.60 6.84
N LEU A 25 10.61 0.98 8.12
CA LEU A 25 11.81 1.26 8.89
C LEU A 25 12.70 0.03 9.03
N GLN A 26 12.14 -1.14 9.34
CA GLN A 26 12.90 -2.40 9.40
C GLN A 26 13.58 -2.73 8.07
N MET A 27 12.95 -2.47 6.93
CA MET A 27 13.57 -2.64 5.62
C MET A 27 14.77 -1.70 5.43
N LEU A 28 14.64 -0.44 5.84
CA LEU A 28 15.72 0.56 5.74
C LEU A 28 16.90 0.24 6.67
N ASP A 29 16.61 -0.25 7.88
CA ASP A 29 17.64 -0.61 8.88
C ASP A 29 18.41 -1.89 8.49
N ASN A 30 17.86 -2.70 7.57
CA ASN A 30 18.42 -3.99 7.17
C ASN A 30 18.76 -4.04 5.67
N PRO A 31 19.73 -3.24 5.18
CA PRO A 31 20.04 -3.18 3.75
C PRO A 31 20.48 -4.54 3.21
N ARG A 32 19.88 -4.92 2.07
CA ARG A 32 20.12 -6.20 1.37
C ARG A 32 19.72 -7.46 2.14
N LYS A 33 19.00 -7.33 3.26
CA LYS A 33 18.40 -8.47 3.96
C LYS A 33 16.89 -8.44 3.72
N PRO A 34 16.27 -9.56 3.32
CA PRO A 34 14.82 -9.61 3.16
C PRO A 34 14.13 -9.49 4.52
N VAL A 35 13.03 -8.75 4.56
CA VAL A 35 12.13 -8.62 5.72
C VAL A 35 10.77 -9.17 5.31
N ALA A 36 10.26 -10.17 6.04
CA ALA A 36 8.97 -10.80 5.75
C ALA A 36 8.02 -10.64 6.94
N GLN A 37 6.79 -10.22 6.68
CA GLN A 37 5.78 -10.01 7.71
C GLN A 37 4.37 -10.15 7.12
N TRP A 38 3.44 -10.68 7.92
CA TRP A 38 2.03 -10.79 7.57
C TRP A 38 1.26 -9.54 7.99
N TYR A 39 0.28 -9.15 7.16
CA TYR A 39 -0.60 -8.00 7.41
C TYR A 39 -2.06 -8.38 7.17
N PRO A 40 -2.99 -7.88 8.00
CA PRO A 40 -4.39 -7.89 7.62
C PRO A 40 -4.59 -6.95 6.42
N LEU A 41 -5.39 -7.40 5.46
CA LEU A 41 -5.85 -6.54 4.37
C LEU A 41 -7.01 -5.67 4.87
N MET A 42 -6.97 -4.40 4.50
CA MET A 42 -8.03 -3.42 4.77
C MET A 42 -8.85 -3.19 3.51
N GLU A 43 -10.12 -2.82 3.70
CA GLU A 43 -11.02 -2.47 2.58
C GLU A 43 -10.54 -1.22 1.82
N THR A 44 -9.82 -0.32 2.49
CA THR A 44 -9.31 0.94 1.94
C THR A 44 -7.85 1.17 2.33
N VAL A 45 -7.12 1.99 1.55
CA VAL A 45 -5.74 2.35 1.86
C VAL A 45 -5.72 3.29 3.07
N PRO A 46 -4.98 2.98 4.14
CA PRO A 46 -4.90 3.85 5.32
C PRO A 46 -4.00 5.07 5.03
N GLY A 47 -4.56 6.13 4.46
CA GLY A 47 -3.86 7.40 4.21
C GLY A 47 -4.09 7.93 2.80
N HIS A 48 -4.17 9.25 2.66
CA HIS A 48 -4.35 9.92 1.37
C HIS A 48 -3.07 9.78 0.54
N ILE A 49 -3.07 8.89 -0.45
CA ILE A 49 -2.05 8.92 -1.52
C ILE A 49 -2.26 10.25 -2.25
N PRO A 50 -1.30 11.19 -2.24
CA PRO A 50 -1.43 12.42 -3.01
C PRO A 50 -1.68 12.02 -4.47
N SER A 51 -2.88 12.31 -4.95
CA SER A 51 -3.23 12.16 -6.35
C SER A 51 -2.51 13.26 -7.12
N ASP A 52 -1.21 13.08 -7.36
CA ASP A 52 -0.49 13.94 -8.29
C ASP A 52 -0.93 13.50 -9.70
N SER A 53 -1.80 14.31 -10.29
CA SER A 53 -2.68 13.99 -11.41
C SER A 53 -1.95 13.91 -12.77
N SER A 54 -0.77 13.31 -12.85
CA SER A 54 -0.01 13.29 -14.11
C SER A 54 0.66 11.97 -14.50
N GLU A 55 0.59 10.90 -13.72
CA GLU A 55 1.09 9.58 -14.16
C GLU A 55 0.04 8.48 -13.95
N PRO A 56 -0.21 7.60 -14.94
CA PRO A 56 -1.14 6.50 -14.79
C PRO A 56 -0.57 5.53 -13.75
N LEU A 57 -1.11 5.61 -12.53
CA LEU A 57 -0.84 4.64 -11.47
C LEU A 57 -1.03 3.22 -12.01
N PRO A 58 -0.21 2.24 -11.57
CA PRO A 58 -0.40 0.86 -11.99
C PRO A 58 -1.85 0.46 -11.72
N VAL A 59 -2.48 -0.12 -12.75
CA VAL A 59 -3.91 -0.46 -12.88
C VAL A 59 -4.50 -1.18 -11.64
N SER A 60 -3.64 -1.74 -10.79
CA SER A 60 -4.01 -2.39 -9.54
C SER A 60 -4.45 -1.46 -8.40
N LEU A 61 -4.19 -0.15 -8.48
CA LEU A 61 -4.55 0.81 -7.42
C LEU A 61 -5.66 1.80 -7.80
N SER A 62 -6.12 1.77 -9.06
CA SER A 62 -7.19 2.67 -9.52
C SER A 62 -8.56 2.36 -8.90
N CYS A 63 -8.78 1.14 -8.41
CA CYS A 63 -10.01 0.74 -7.71
C CYS A 63 -10.10 1.26 -6.27
N LEU A 64 -8.97 1.68 -5.68
CA LEU A 64 -8.92 2.21 -4.31
C LEU A 64 -9.34 3.69 -4.23
N ASN A 65 -9.52 4.35 -5.38
CA ASN A 65 -9.94 5.74 -5.51
C ASN A 65 -11.44 5.88 -5.79
N THR A 66 -12.28 5.12 -5.10
CA THR A 66 -13.73 5.38 -5.10
C THR A 66 -14.04 6.58 -4.21
N ARG A 67 -14.46 7.68 -4.86
CA ARG A 67 -15.06 8.87 -4.24
C ARG A 67 -16.32 8.55 -3.46
#